data_AF-A0A2Y9FX13-F1
#
_entry.id   AF-A0A2Y9FX13-F1
#
_cell.length_a   1.000
_cell.length_b   1.000
_cell.length_c   1.000
_cell.angle_alpha   90.00
_cell.angle_beta   90.00
_cell.angle_gamma   90.00
#
_symmetry.space_group_name_H-M   'P 1'
#
loop_
_entity.id
_entity.type
_entity.pdbx_description
1 polymer ?
#
loop_
_entity_poly.entity_id
_entity_poly.type
_entity_poly.pdbx_seq_one_letter_code
_entity_poly.pdbx_strand_id
1 'polypeptide(L)'
;MNLQVTGLDLDRMKLDSPQCFLDQEEAEEAKGRQLLEPETWRTYAERRNAVHKFLTSALSPQLLRRHRARVELLKKCSYYIEILPKHLALGDQNPQLLPSTFQFINPKKFQRMKQVGTAQTKIQLVLLGELLEQLDHGRCELDALLQSPDPRPFLAGWGLVEQRLADLSAVMDSFLATMVPGRLHIKHRLVSDLSATKIPPIQLMLSAKMPVVFDRQQSVAHQDWVSLRCFVTLQPAVPEQFELRYELLDPQTRQEYMQRATVPVAACAFDVRNLLPNRSYKFTIKRVEGCMLVYEPWLDSLTLQTRPRPPEGPAPP
;
A
#
# COMPACT_ATOMS: atom_id res chain seq x y z
N MET A 1 -63.35 -12.85 94.39
CA MET A 1 -63.73 -11.47 94.01
C MET A 1 -62.87 -11.04 92.83
N ASN A 2 -63.52 -10.74 91.70
CA ASN A 2 -63.17 -9.80 90.60
C ASN A 2 -61.71 -9.67 90.11
N LEU A 3 -61.48 -10.03 88.83
CA LEU A 3 -61.22 -9.15 87.65
C LEU A 3 -59.74 -8.72 87.53
N GLN A 4 -59.01 -9.24 86.52
CA GLN A 4 -58.63 -8.56 85.25
C GLN A 4 -57.69 -7.34 85.48
N VAL A 5 -56.60 -7.06 84.75
CA VAL A 5 -56.14 -7.42 83.39
C VAL A 5 -54.72 -6.82 83.15
N THR A 6 -53.97 -7.40 82.20
CA THR A 6 -52.82 -6.88 81.40
C THR A 6 -51.48 -6.44 82.00
N GLY A 7 -50.42 -6.90 81.32
CA GLY A 7 -49.11 -6.24 81.22
C GLY A 7 -48.05 -7.19 80.63
N LEU A 8 -47.96 -7.26 79.30
CA LEU A 8 -47.03 -8.12 78.53
C LEU A 8 -45.68 -7.44 78.25
N ASP A 9 -44.67 -8.29 78.18
CA ASP A 9 -43.22 -8.06 78.21
C ASP A 9 -42.61 -7.81 76.82
N LEU A 10 -41.39 -7.28 76.81
CA LEU A 10 -40.61 -6.85 75.65
C LEU A 10 -40.34 -7.95 74.60
N ASP A 11 -40.27 -7.52 73.33
CA ASP A 11 -39.12 -7.65 72.43
C ASP A 11 -39.46 -8.12 71.00
N ARG A 12 -38.82 -7.44 70.03
CA ARG A 12 -38.42 -7.90 68.70
C ARG A 12 -39.44 -8.32 67.61
N MET A 13 -39.17 -7.72 66.43
CA MET A 13 -39.29 -8.21 65.03
C MET A 13 -40.37 -7.61 64.12
N LYS A 14 -39.86 -6.85 63.13
CA LYS A 14 -40.10 -6.85 61.66
C LYS A 14 -41.48 -7.28 61.12
N LEU A 15 -42.08 -6.41 60.32
CA LEU A 15 -42.73 -6.59 58.99
C LEU A 15 -43.35 -5.21 58.64
N ASP A 16 -43.08 -4.57 57.51
CA ASP A 16 -43.61 -4.89 56.18
C ASP A 16 -42.80 -4.19 55.07
N SER A 17 -42.64 -4.82 53.90
CA SER A 17 -42.46 -4.13 52.61
C SER A 17 -42.85 -5.05 51.44
N PRO A 18 -43.40 -4.51 50.34
CA PRO A 18 -43.97 -5.30 49.24
C PRO A 18 -42.90 -5.63 48.19
N GLN A 19 -42.47 -6.88 48.14
CA GLN A 19 -41.65 -7.45 47.06
C GLN A 19 -42.43 -8.58 46.40
N CYS A 20 -43.19 -8.29 45.35
CA CYS A 20 -43.89 -9.34 44.59
C CYS A 20 -43.97 -9.05 43.08
N PHE A 21 -43.10 -8.19 42.53
CA PHE A 21 -43.07 -7.93 41.09
C PHE A 21 -41.67 -7.96 40.46
N LEU A 22 -40.58 -7.95 41.24
CA LEU A 22 -39.22 -7.97 40.71
C LEU A 22 -38.67 -9.39 40.49
N ASP A 23 -39.15 -10.38 41.24
CA ASP A 23 -38.64 -11.77 41.14
C ASP A 23 -39.15 -12.49 39.88
N GLN A 24 -40.18 -11.98 39.21
CA GLN A 24 -40.73 -12.58 37.99
C GLN A 24 -40.09 -12.01 36.73
N GLU A 25 -39.62 -10.76 36.77
CA GLU A 25 -38.90 -10.10 35.67
C GLU A 25 -37.42 -10.53 35.63
N GLU A 26 -36.76 -10.65 36.80
CA GLU A 26 -35.40 -11.22 36.87
C GLU A 26 -35.37 -12.72 36.56
N ALA A 27 -36.44 -13.46 36.84
CA ALA A 27 -36.56 -14.88 36.46
C ALA A 27 -36.84 -15.08 34.95
N GLU A 28 -37.47 -14.11 34.28
CA GLU A 28 -37.66 -14.10 32.83
C GLU A 28 -36.37 -13.64 32.11
N GLU A 29 -35.65 -12.65 32.64
CA GLU A 29 -34.33 -12.26 32.10
C GLU A 29 -33.26 -13.34 32.30
N ALA A 30 -33.32 -14.11 33.39
CA ALA A 30 -32.46 -15.27 33.61
C ALA A 30 -32.83 -16.48 32.72
N LYS A 31 -34.07 -16.58 32.23
CA LYS A 31 -34.51 -17.62 31.29
C LYS A 31 -34.16 -17.32 29.83
N GLY A 32 -33.82 -16.07 29.50
CA GLY A 32 -33.40 -15.66 28.16
C GLY A 32 -31.94 -16.00 27.81
N ARG A 33 -31.08 -16.17 28.82
CA ARG A 33 -29.73 -16.73 28.62
C ARG A 33 -29.79 -18.24 28.80
N GLN A 34 -30.19 -18.95 27.74
CA GLN A 34 -29.99 -20.40 27.68
C GLN A 34 -28.49 -20.69 27.86
N LEU A 35 -28.12 -21.10 29.07
CA LEU A 35 -26.78 -21.55 29.41
C LEU A 35 -26.45 -22.74 28.53
N LEU A 36 -25.49 -22.57 27.62
CA LEU A 36 -24.94 -23.68 26.86
C LEU A 36 -24.31 -24.69 27.81
N GLU A 37 -24.38 -25.96 27.43
CA GLU A 37 -23.66 -27.03 28.13
C GLU A 37 -22.18 -26.65 28.32
N PRO A 38 -21.56 -26.96 29.47
CA PRO A 38 -20.18 -26.55 29.78
C PRO A 38 -19.14 -26.98 28.73
N GLU A 39 -19.38 -28.09 28.04
CA GLU A 39 -18.55 -28.57 26.93
C GLU A 39 -18.73 -27.71 25.68
N THR A 40 -19.98 -27.40 25.32
CA THR A 40 -20.30 -26.51 24.20
C THR A 40 -19.74 -25.11 24.40
N TRP A 41 -19.75 -24.62 25.64
CA TRP A 41 -19.12 -23.35 25.99
C TRP A 41 -17.59 -23.38 25.85
N ARG A 42 -16.93 -24.48 26.26
CA ARG A 42 -15.48 -24.66 26.06
C ARG A 42 -15.13 -24.66 24.57
N THR A 43 -15.84 -25.45 23.76
CA THR A 43 -15.64 -25.49 22.30
C THR A 43 -15.87 -24.12 21.66
N TYR A 44 -16.90 -23.38 22.10
CA TYR A 44 -17.12 -22.01 21.64
C TYR A 44 -15.94 -21.09 21.96
N ALA A 45 -15.47 -21.10 23.21
CA ALA A 45 -14.35 -20.28 23.64
C ALA A 45 -13.07 -20.58 22.85
N GLU A 46 -12.75 -21.87 22.65
CA GLU A 46 -11.60 -22.31 21.84
C GLU A 46 -11.68 -21.81 20.39
N ARG A 47 -12.83 -22.04 19.73
CA ARG A 47 -13.07 -21.61 18.34
C ARG A 47 -13.04 -20.09 18.19
N ARG A 48 -13.67 -19.37 19.13
CA ARG A 48 -13.65 -17.90 19.18
C ARG A 48 -12.22 -17.38 19.35
N ASN A 49 -11.44 -18.00 20.23
CA ASN A 49 -10.03 -17.65 20.44
C ASN A 49 -9.19 -17.92 19.19
N ALA A 50 -9.46 -18.99 18.43
CA ALA A 50 -8.78 -19.26 17.17
C ALA A 50 -9.04 -18.15 16.14
N VAL A 51 -10.30 -17.72 15.96
CA VAL A 51 -10.66 -16.60 15.06
C VAL A 51 -10.02 -15.30 15.53
N HIS A 52 -10.09 -15.00 16.84
CA HIS A 52 -9.48 -13.80 17.41
C HIS A 52 -7.95 -13.79 17.22
N LYS A 53 -7.28 -14.93 17.41
CA LYS A 53 -5.84 -15.08 17.17
C LYS A 53 -5.51 -14.81 15.69
N PHE A 54 -6.28 -15.38 14.77
CA PHE A 54 -6.10 -15.14 13.34
C PHE A 54 -6.24 -13.65 12.98
N LEU A 55 -7.26 -12.97 13.52
CA LEU A 55 -7.50 -11.54 13.29
C LEU A 55 -6.44 -10.63 13.91
N THR A 56 -5.82 -11.03 15.02
CA THR A 56 -4.77 -10.24 15.67
C THR A 56 -3.37 -10.51 15.12
N SER A 57 -3.13 -11.68 14.51
CA SER A 57 -1.85 -12.03 13.89
C SER A 57 -1.86 -11.91 12.37
N ALA A 58 -2.60 -12.78 11.68
CA ALA A 58 -2.53 -12.98 10.24
C ALA A 58 -3.29 -11.91 9.44
N LEU A 59 -4.37 -11.35 10.01
CA LEU A 59 -5.15 -10.26 9.39
C LEU A 59 -5.14 -8.98 10.21
N SER A 60 -4.10 -8.72 11.00
CA SER A 60 -4.09 -7.56 11.90
C SER A 60 -4.32 -6.22 11.16
N PRO A 61 -5.02 -5.24 11.76
CA PRO A 61 -5.26 -3.96 11.09
C PRO A 61 -3.98 -3.21 10.75
N GLN A 62 -2.92 -3.41 11.53
CA GLN A 62 -1.60 -2.84 11.27
C GLN A 62 -0.93 -3.49 10.06
N LEU A 63 -1.03 -4.82 9.95
CA LEU A 63 -0.51 -5.58 8.82
C LEU A 63 -1.22 -5.19 7.51
N LEU A 64 -2.55 -5.14 7.51
CA LEU A 64 -3.33 -4.73 6.33
C LEU A 64 -3.03 -3.28 5.92
N ARG A 65 -2.90 -2.36 6.89
CA ARG A 65 -2.45 -0.98 6.60
C ARG A 65 -1.06 -0.94 5.95
N ARG A 66 -0.11 -1.74 6.44
CA ARG A 66 1.23 -1.86 5.83
C ARG A 66 1.15 -2.39 4.41
N HIS A 67 0.29 -3.38 4.15
CA HIS A 67 0.08 -3.92 2.80
C HIS A 67 -0.56 -2.92 1.86
N ARG A 68 -1.58 -2.17 2.29
CA ARG A 68 -2.15 -1.03 1.54
C ARG A 68 -1.07 -0.02 1.15
N ALA A 69 -0.27 0.43 2.11
CA ALA A 69 0.82 1.37 1.84
C ALA A 69 1.82 0.82 0.82
N ARG A 70 2.10 -0.48 0.86
CA ARG A 70 3.03 -1.13 -0.08
C ARG A 70 2.43 -1.27 -1.48
N VAL A 71 1.14 -1.57 -1.62
CA VAL A 71 0.44 -1.60 -2.93
C VAL A 71 0.39 -0.20 -3.53
N GLU A 72 0.09 0.82 -2.72
CA GLU A 72 0.10 2.21 -3.17
C GLU A 72 1.50 2.67 -3.59
N LEU A 73 2.56 2.18 -2.92
CA LEU A 73 3.93 2.42 -3.37
C LEU A 73 4.21 1.74 -4.72
N LEU A 74 3.81 0.47 -4.90
CA LEU A 74 4.00 -0.27 -6.15
C LEU A 74 3.28 0.40 -7.33
N LYS A 75 2.07 0.92 -7.12
CA LYS A 75 1.34 1.70 -8.14
C LYS A 75 2.11 2.93 -8.61
N LYS A 76 3.03 3.46 -7.79
CA LYS A 76 3.88 4.61 -8.09
C LYS A 76 5.26 4.24 -8.63
N CYS A 77 5.61 2.95 -8.65
CA CYS A 77 6.91 2.52 -9.15
C CYS A 77 7.00 2.63 -10.68
N SER A 78 8.22 2.79 -11.19
CA SER A 78 8.55 2.63 -12.60
C SER A 78 8.98 1.17 -12.83
N TYR A 79 8.49 0.52 -13.88
CA TYR A 79 8.75 -0.90 -14.15
C TYR A 79 9.59 -1.07 -15.41
N TYR A 80 10.54 -1.99 -15.35
CA TYR A 80 11.53 -2.24 -16.39
C TYR A 80 11.63 -3.72 -16.73
N ILE A 81 12.08 -4.00 -17.95
CA ILE A 81 12.53 -5.34 -18.33
C ILE A 81 14.01 -5.48 -17.97
N GLU A 82 14.34 -6.55 -17.27
CA GLU A 82 15.71 -6.98 -17.06
C GLU A 82 16.01 -8.20 -17.95
N ILE A 83 17.13 -8.14 -18.68
CA ILE A 83 17.61 -9.23 -19.52
C ILE A 83 18.76 -9.91 -18.79
N LEU A 84 18.53 -11.12 -18.30
CA LEU A 84 19.52 -11.90 -17.58
C LEU A 84 19.94 -13.13 -18.40
N PRO A 85 21.25 -13.44 -18.52
CA PRO A 85 21.68 -14.74 -19.03
C PRO A 85 21.19 -15.86 -18.11
N LYS A 86 20.62 -16.95 -18.65
CA LYS A 86 20.04 -18.04 -17.84
C LYS A 86 21.06 -18.73 -16.91
N HIS A 87 22.35 -18.61 -17.19
CA HIS A 87 23.42 -19.23 -16.40
C HIS A 87 23.91 -18.38 -15.21
N LEU A 88 23.54 -17.10 -15.12
CA LEU A 88 23.90 -16.21 -13.99
C LEU A 88 22.88 -16.24 -12.84
N ALA A 89 21.90 -17.16 -12.87
CA ALA A 89 20.90 -17.31 -11.81
C ALA A 89 21.47 -17.94 -10.50
N LEU A 90 22.74 -18.37 -10.48
CA LEU A 90 23.43 -18.90 -9.30
C LEU A 90 24.77 -18.17 -9.10
N GLY A 91 24.77 -17.01 -8.44
CA GLY A 91 25.92 -16.50 -7.66
C GLY A 91 27.30 -16.35 -8.33
N ASP A 92 27.45 -16.53 -9.63
CA ASP A 92 28.75 -16.63 -10.28
C ASP A 92 29.27 -15.23 -10.66
N GLN A 93 30.24 -14.74 -9.89
CA GLN A 93 30.83 -13.41 -10.02
C GLN A 93 31.88 -13.35 -11.13
N ASN A 94 31.46 -13.56 -12.39
CA ASN A 94 32.34 -13.29 -13.53
C ASN A 94 31.70 -12.30 -14.51
N PRO A 95 31.90 -10.99 -14.30
CA PRO A 95 31.45 -9.94 -15.21
C PRO A 95 32.41 -9.81 -16.39
N GLN A 96 32.71 -10.90 -17.09
CA GLN A 96 33.39 -10.80 -18.38
C GLN A 96 32.39 -10.29 -19.41
N LEU A 97 32.47 -8.97 -19.66
CA LEU A 97 32.04 -8.21 -20.83
C LEU A 97 31.29 -9.02 -21.91
N LEU A 98 30.08 -9.49 -21.58
CA LEU A 98 29.15 -9.94 -22.60
C LEU A 98 28.73 -8.69 -23.36
N PRO A 99 28.99 -8.58 -24.68
CA PRO A 99 28.49 -7.46 -25.45
C PRO A 99 26.98 -7.42 -25.26
N SER A 100 26.44 -6.22 -25.01
CA SER A 100 25.09 -6.04 -24.46
C SER A 100 24.14 -7.05 -25.10
N THR A 101 23.60 -7.99 -24.32
CA THR A 101 22.74 -9.07 -24.85
C THR A 101 21.57 -8.53 -25.67
N PHE A 102 21.23 -7.26 -25.43
CA PHE A 102 20.36 -6.40 -26.22
C PHE A 102 20.66 -6.36 -27.73
N GLN A 103 21.94 -6.38 -28.16
CA GLN A 103 22.32 -6.31 -29.57
C GLN A 103 21.82 -7.50 -30.40
N PHE A 104 21.55 -8.63 -29.74
CA PHE A 104 21.03 -9.84 -30.38
C PHE A 104 19.49 -9.92 -30.36
N ILE A 105 18.83 -8.98 -29.67
CA ILE A 105 17.37 -8.96 -29.55
C ILE A 105 16.78 -8.26 -30.76
N ASN A 106 15.78 -8.89 -31.37
CA ASN A 106 15.03 -8.27 -32.45
C ASN A 106 14.22 -7.06 -31.93
N PRO A 107 14.41 -5.83 -32.44
CA PRO A 107 13.73 -4.64 -31.91
C PRO A 107 12.20 -4.71 -31.98
N LYS A 108 11.63 -5.27 -33.07
CA LYS A 108 10.17 -5.42 -33.22
C LYS A 108 9.62 -6.43 -32.22
N LYS A 109 10.32 -7.55 -31.98
CA LYS A 109 9.93 -8.53 -30.96
C LYS A 109 10.06 -7.93 -29.55
N PHE A 110 11.09 -7.13 -29.29
CA PHE A 110 11.27 -6.46 -28.02
C PHE A 110 10.15 -5.46 -27.74
N GLN A 111 9.73 -4.67 -28.74
CA GLN A 111 8.61 -3.74 -28.57
C GLN A 111 7.30 -4.46 -28.20
N ARG A 112 7.02 -5.62 -28.82
CA ARG A 112 5.89 -6.47 -28.41
C ARG A 112 6.05 -6.99 -26.99
N MET A 113 7.27 -7.32 -26.59
CA MET A 113 7.58 -7.75 -25.23
C MET A 113 7.36 -6.64 -24.21
N LYS A 114 7.66 -5.38 -24.56
CA LYS A 114 7.32 -4.22 -23.73
C LYS A 114 5.82 -4.13 -23.49
N GLN A 115 4.99 -4.30 -24.53
CA GLN A 115 3.53 -4.29 -24.41
C GLN A 115 3.01 -5.40 -23.49
N VAL A 116 3.56 -6.62 -23.61
CA VAL A 116 3.22 -7.73 -22.71
C VAL A 116 3.67 -7.42 -21.28
N GLY A 117 4.86 -6.83 -21.09
CA GLY A 117 5.32 -6.35 -19.80
C GLY A 117 4.36 -5.32 -19.18
N THR A 118 3.97 -4.31 -19.94
CA THR A 118 2.97 -3.31 -19.52
C THR A 118 1.65 -3.95 -19.10
N ALA A 119 1.13 -4.88 -19.91
CA ALA A 119 -0.12 -5.57 -19.60
C ALA A 119 0.00 -6.41 -18.32
N GLN A 120 1.09 -7.18 -18.18
CA GLN A 120 1.35 -7.99 -16.99
C GLN A 120 1.50 -7.12 -15.73
N THR A 121 2.19 -5.97 -15.81
CA THR A 121 2.28 -5.01 -14.70
C THR A 121 0.92 -4.48 -14.30
N LYS A 122 0.08 -4.08 -15.26
CA LYS A 122 -1.27 -3.58 -14.98
C LYS A 122 -2.14 -4.64 -14.31
N ILE A 123 -2.15 -5.87 -14.84
CA ILE A 123 -2.88 -6.99 -14.26
C ILE A 123 -2.40 -7.26 -12.84
N GLN A 124 -1.09 -7.32 -12.62
CA GLN A 124 -0.51 -7.54 -11.30
C GLN A 124 -0.95 -6.46 -10.30
N LEU A 125 -0.93 -5.19 -10.68
CA LEU A 125 -1.34 -4.08 -9.81
C LEU A 125 -2.82 -4.09 -9.47
N VAL A 126 -3.68 -4.46 -10.44
CA VAL A 126 -5.13 -4.61 -10.21
C VAL A 126 -5.39 -5.79 -9.27
N LEU A 127 -4.79 -6.94 -9.55
CA LEU A 127 -4.94 -8.15 -8.73
C LEU A 127 -4.50 -7.91 -7.28
N LEU A 128 -3.40 -7.18 -7.06
CA LEU A 128 -2.98 -6.80 -5.71
C LEU A 128 -4.02 -5.94 -4.97
N GLY A 129 -4.74 -5.07 -5.69
CA GLY A 129 -5.85 -4.30 -5.12
C GLY A 129 -7.02 -5.19 -4.74
N GLU A 130 -7.47 -6.04 -5.66
CA GLU A 130 -8.60 -6.95 -5.44
C GLU A 130 -8.35 -7.93 -4.29
N LEU A 131 -7.17 -8.54 -4.22
CA LEU A 131 -6.81 -9.45 -3.13
C LEU A 131 -6.84 -8.73 -1.78
N LEU A 132 -6.37 -7.47 -1.73
CA LEU A 132 -6.37 -6.69 -0.50
C LEU A 132 -7.79 -6.31 -0.04
N GLU A 133 -8.67 -5.98 -0.98
CA GLU A 133 -10.09 -5.74 -0.71
C GLU A 133 -10.78 -7.01 -0.18
N GLN A 134 -10.46 -8.18 -0.74
CA GLN A 134 -10.97 -9.47 -0.24
C GLN A 134 -10.51 -9.73 1.21
N LEU A 135 -9.26 -9.44 1.54
CA LEU A 135 -8.74 -9.57 2.90
C LEU A 135 -9.43 -8.61 3.87
N ASP A 136 -9.64 -7.36 3.45
CA ASP A 136 -10.34 -6.35 4.26
C ASP A 136 -11.79 -6.74 4.51
N HIS A 137 -12.49 -7.19 3.47
CA HIS A 137 -13.88 -7.64 3.58
C HIS A 137 -14.00 -8.87 4.48
N GLY A 138 -13.16 -9.89 4.26
CA GLY A 138 -13.14 -11.10 5.09
C GLY A 138 -12.78 -10.82 6.55
N ARG A 139 -11.90 -9.84 6.80
CA ARG A 139 -11.66 -9.36 8.16
C ARG A 139 -12.94 -8.78 8.79
N CYS A 140 -13.63 -7.88 8.10
CA CYS A 140 -14.87 -7.27 8.61
C CYS A 140 -15.94 -8.32 8.91
N GLU A 141 -16.09 -9.33 8.05
CA GLU A 141 -17.02 -10.45 8.29
C GLU A 141 -16.67 -11.23 9.56
N LEU A 142 -15.40 -11.60 9.75
CA LEU A 142 -14.95 -12.32 10.94
C LEU A 142 -15.06 -11.47 12.22
N ASP A 143 -14.75 -10.18 12.14
CA ASP A 143 -14.95 -9.25 13.26
C ASP A 143 -16.45 -9.18 13.63
N ALA A 144 -17.36 -9.08 12.64
CA ALA A 144 -18.80 -9.06 12.88
C ALA A 144 -19.31 -10.36 13.54
N LEU A 145 -18.79 -11.53 13.12
CA LEU A 145 -19.11 -12.81 13.76
C LEU A 145 -18.71 -12.84 15.24
N LEU A 146 -17.58 -12.24 15.60
CA LEU A 146 -17.11 -12.17 16.99
C LEU A 146 -17.92 -11.19 17.87
N GLN A 147 -18.64 -10.25 17.26
CA GLN A 147 -19.53 -9.32 17.96
C GLN A 147 -20.95 -9.90 18.18
N SER A 148 -21.27 -11.06 17.58
CA SER A 148 -22.57 -11.70 17.80
C SER A 148 -22.76 -12.08 19.28
N PRO A 149 -23.86 -11.65 19.93
CA PRO A 149 -24.13 -12.00 21.32
C PRO A 149 -24.59 -13.46 21.48
N ASP A 150 -25.20 -14.06 20.46
CA ASP A 150 -25.60 -15.48 20.47
C ASP A 150 -24.48 -16.36 19.88
N PRO A 151 -23.92 -17.30 20.65
CA PRO A 151 -22.88 -18.23 20.18
C PRO A 151 -23.42 -19.44 19.38
N ARG A 152 -24.74 -19.72 19.42
CA ARG A 152 -25.32 -20.92 18.76
C ARG A 152 -25.16 -20.90 17.24
N PRO A 153 -25.44 -19.79 16.52
CA PRO A 153 -25.22 -19.72 15.07
C PRO A 153 -23.75 -19.89 14.68
N PHE A 154 -22.83 -19.35 15.50
CA PHE A 154 -21.39 -19.48 15.28
C PHE A 154 -20.92 -20.93 15.40
N LEU A 155 -21.42 -21.66 16.40
CA LEU A 155 -21.09 -23.08 16.59
C LEU A 155 -21.68 -23.96 15.50
N ALA A 156 -22.94 -23.73 15.12
CA ALA A 156 -23.61 -24.48 14.07
C ALA A 156 -22.97 -24.24 12.69
N GLY A 157 -22.55 -23.00 12.42
CA GLY A 157 -21.89 -22.58 11.19
C GLY A 157 -20.38 -22.75 11.17
N TRP A 158 -19.77 -23.42 12.16
CA TRP A 158 -18.31 -23.42 12.32
C TRP A 158 -17.54 -23.91 11.09
N GLY A 159 -18.04 -24.93 10.39
CA GLY A 159 -17.37 -25.43 9.18
C GLY A 159 -17.21 -24.35 8.08
N LEU A 160 -18.17 -23.43 7.97
CA LEU A 160 -18.09 -22.28 7.06
C LEU A 160 -17.06 -21.25 7.55
N VAL A 161 -16.99 -21.04 8.87
CA VAL A 161 -15.99 -20.15 9.48
C VAL A 161 -14.58 -20.70 9.25
N GLU A 162 -14.39 -22.00 9.45
CA GLU A 162 -13.11 -22.68 9.23
C GLU A 162 -12.68 -22.62 7.77
N GLN A 163 -13.60 -22.89 6.84
CA GLN A 163 -13.36 -22.69 5.42
C GLN A 163 -12.97 -21.24 5.11
N ARG A 164 -13.68 -20.25 5.68
CA ARG A 164 -13.38 -18.83 5.47
C ARG A 164 -11.99 -18.44 5.96
N LEU A 165 -11.53 -18.98 7.08
CA LEU A 165 -10.17 -18.78 7.59
C LEU A 165 -9.13 -19.36 6.62
N ALA A 166 -9.38 -20.55 6.08
CA ALA A 166 -8.50 -21.18 5.08
C ALA A 166 -8.46 -20.38 3.78
N ASP A 167 -9.61 -19.94 3.27
CA ASP A 167 -9.73 -19.12 2.06
C ASP A 167 -8.95 -17.80 2.21
N LEU A 168 -9.13 -17.09 3.34
CA LEU A 168 -8.40 -15.83 3.59
C LEU A 168 -6.90 -16.04 3.75
N SER A 169 -6.46 -17.19 4.26
CA SER A 169 -5.04 -17.56 4.30
C SER A 169 -4.50 -17.75 2.88
N ALA A 170 -5.23 -18.46 2.02
CA ALA A 170 -4.85 -18.64 0.62
C ALA A 170 -4.84 -17.33 -0.18
N VAL A 171 -5.78 -16.41 0.10
CA VAL A 171 -5.79 -15.06 -0.46
C VAL A 171 -4.55 -14.28 -0.02
N MET A 172 -4.17 -14.36 1.27
CA MET A 172 -2.95 -13.73 1.78
C MET A 172 -1.70 -14.29 1.10
N ASP A 173 -1.59 -15.62 0.95
CA ASP A 173 -0.46 -16.25 0.26
C ASP A 173 -0.38 -15.81 -1.22
N SER A 174 -1.53 -15.76 -1.89
CA SER A 174 -1.64 -15.26 -3.27
C SER A 174 -1.22 -13.79 -3.37
N PHE A 175 -1.63 -12.96 -2.40
CA PHE A 175 -1.23 -11.56 -2.31
C PHE A 175 0.29 -11.45 -2.17
N LEU A 176 0.89 -12.17 -1.22
CA LEU A 176 2.33 -12.15 -0.98
C LEU A 176 3.14 -12.64 -2.20
N ALA A 177 2.67 -13.68 -2.88
CA ALA A 177 3.28 -14.17 -4.12
C ALA A 177 3.21 -13.15 -5.26
N THR A 178 2.14 -12.36 -5.32
CA THR A 178 1.91 -11.34 -6.35
C THR A 178 2.66 -10.03 -6.08
N MET A 179 3.16 -9.81 -4.85
CA MET A 179 3.87 -8.57 -4.47
C MET A 179 5.21 -8.36 -5.18
N VAL A 180 5.84 -9.42 -5.68
CA VAL A 180 7.14 -9.34 -6.36
C VAL A 180 6.90 -9.43 -7.87
N PRO A 181 7.28 -8.40 -8.66
CA PRO A 181 7.28 -8.48 -10.12
C PRO A 181 8.02 -9.73 -10.60
N GLY A 182 7.30 -10.56 -11.34
CA GLY A 182 7.76 -11.91 -11.69
C GLY A 182 8.49 -12.00 -13.03
N ARG A 183 8.72 -13.24 -13.47
CA ARG A 183 9.21 -13.55 -14.81
C ARG A 183 8.19 -13.07 -15.84
N LEU A 184 8.69 -12.55 -16.96
CA LEU A 184 7.83 -12.26 -18.11
C LEU A 184 7.54 -13.55 -18.87
N HIS A 185 6.28 -13.77 -19.21
CA HIS A 185 5.90 -14.94 -20.01
C HIS A 185 6.32 -14.73 -21.47
N ILE A 186 7.31 -15.50 -21.93
CA ILE A 186 7.86 -15.41 -23.29
C ILE A 186 7.29 -16.55 -24.14
N LYS A 187 6.36 -16.24 -25.05
CA LYS A 187 5.86 -17.24 -26.02
C LYS A 187 6.78 -17.44 -27.24
N HIS A 188 7.63 -16.46 -27.56
CA HIS A 188 8.45 -16.47 -28.77
C HIS A 188 9.91 -16.09 -28.48
N ARG A 189 10.86 -16.71 -29.17
CA ARG A 189 12.29 -16.38 -29.07
C ARG A 189 12.54 -14.92 -29.47
N LEU A 190 13.01 -14.11 -28.52
CA LEU A 190 13.29 -12.67 -28.69
C LEU A 190 14.52 -12.40 -29.56
N VAL A 191 15.42 -13.38 -29.60
CA VAL A 191 16.66 -13.36 -30.37
C VAL A 191 16.36 -13.67 -31.85
N SER A 192 17.00 -12.94 -32.77
CA SER A 192 16.94 -13.22 -34.21
C SER A 192 17.77 -14.47 -34.54
N ASP A 193 17.39 -15.26 -35.55
CA ASP A 193 18.04 -16.53 -35.94
C ASP A 193 19.43 -16.35 -36.59
N LEU A 194 20.34 -15.70 -35.88
CA LEU A 194 21.78 -15.74 -36.15
C LEU A 194 22.28 -17.07 -35.56
N SER A 195 23.09 -17.82 -36.34
CA SER A 195 23.61 -19.17 -36.06
C SER A 195 23.43 -19.60 -34.59
N ALA A 196 22.42 -20.46 -34.35
CA ALA A 196 21.86 -20.74 -33.02
C ALA A 196 22.85 -21.25 -31.95
N THR A 197 24.09 -21.53 -32.33
CA THR A 197 25.18 -22.04 -31.49
C THR A 197 25.93 -20.96 -30.69
N LYS A 198 25.74 -19.65 -30.95
CA LYS A 198 26.55 -18.58 -30.31
C LYS A 198 25.82 -17.68 -29.31
N ILE A 199 24.51 -17.83 -29.11
CA ILE A 199 23.74 -16.88 -28.28
C ILE A 199 23.32 -17.55 -26.98
N PRO A 200 23.81 -17.08 -25.81
CA PRO A 200 23.45 -17.67 -24.53
C PRO A 200 21.94 -17.51 -24.31
N PRO A 201 21.28 -18.51 -23.72
CA PRO A 201 19.87 -18.41 -23.45
C PRO A 201 19.60 -17.25 -22.49
N ILE A 202 18.65 -16.38 -22.84
CA ILE A 202 18.25 -15.22 -22.04
C ILE A 202 16.94 -15.46 -21.29
N GLN A 203 16.80 -14.84 -20.13
CA GLN A 203 15.58 -14.74 -19.34
C GLN A 203 15.18 -13.26 -19.25
N LEU A 204 13.88 -12.99 -19.36
CA LEU A 204 13.33 -11.68 -19.08
C LEU A 204 12.62 -11.68 -17.73
N MET A 205 12.92 -10.65 -16.95
CA MET A 205 12.23 -10.38 -15.69
C MET A 205 11.62 -8.99 -15.72
N LEU A 206 10.50 -8.83 -15.04
CA LEU A 206 9.96 -7.52 -14.72
C LEU A 206 10.59 -7.09 -13.40
N SER A 207 11.12 -5.87 -13.33
CA SER A 207 11.59 -5.27 -12.08
C SER A 207 10.91 -3.95 -11.82
N ALA A 208 10.75 -3.60 -10.55
CA ALA A 208 10.18 -2.33 -10.11
C ALA A 208 11.26 -1.46 -9.48
N LYS A 209 11.36 -0.22 -9.94
CA LYS A 209 12.17 0.83 -9.31
C LYS A 209 11.28 1.76 -8.51
N MET A 210 11.70 2.05 -7.28
CA MET A 210 10.93 2.87 -6.33
C MET A 210 10.71 4.29 -6.86
N PRO A 211 9.59 4.96 -6.57
CA PRO A 211 9.35 6.31 -7.10
C PRO A 211 10.42 7.32 -6.64
N VAL A 212 10.79 8.21 -7.56
CA VAL A 212 11.47 9.46 -7.24
C VAL A 212 10.45 10.47 -6.76
N VAL A 213 10.76 11.18 -5.68
CA VAL A 213 9.86 12.15 -5.04
C VAL A 213 10.64 13.38 -4.61
N PHE A 214 10.00 14.54 -4.64
CA PHE A 214 10.54 15.77 -4.09
C PHE A 214 10.56 15.72 -2.56
N ASP A 215 11.67 16.17 -2.00
CA ASP A 215 11.75 16.55 -0.60
C ASP A 215 11.10 17.92 -0.43
N ARG A 216 9.86 17.91 0.04
CA ARG A 216 9.04 19.11 0.23
C ARG A 216 9.57 20.03 1.33
N GLN A 217 10.35 19.50 2.27
CA GLN A 217 10.91 20.27 3.37
C GLN A 217 12.22 20.96 2.97
N GLN A 218 12.97 20.34 2.06
CA GLN A 218 14.27 20.84 1.64
C GLN A 218 14.25 21.58 0.30
N SER A 219 13.13 21.49 -0.44
CA SER A 219 12.91 22.28 -1.65
C SER A 219 12.39 23.67 -1.29
N VAL A 220 13.11 24.72 -1.69
CA VAL A 220 12.85 26.09 -1.24
C VAL A 220 12.84 27.06 -2.42
N ALA A 221 11.93 28.02 -2.37
CA ALA A 221 11.85 29.12 -3.32
C ALA A 221 12.54 30.38 -2.83
N HIS A 222 13.31 30.97 -3.73
CA HIS A 222 13.96 32.26 -3.59
C HIS A 222 13.30 33.27 -4.52
N GLN A 223 13.90 34.45 -4.68
CA GLN A 223 13.33 35.55 -5.45
C GLN A 223 13.18 35.22 -6.94
N ASP A 224 14.21 34.65 -7.54
CA ASP A 224 14.30 34.40 -8.99
C ASP A 224 14.85 32.99 -9.29
N TRP A 225 14.87 32.11 -8.30
CA TRP A 225 15.32 30.74 -8.43
C TRP A 225 14.67 29.85 -7.37
N VAL A 226 14.76 28.54 -7.58
CA VAL A 226 14.38 27.53 -6.58
C VAL A 226 15.53 26.55 -6.37
N SER A 227 15.72 26.11 -5.14
CA SER A 227 16.54 24.95 -4.83
C SER A 227 15.62 23.75 -4.66
N LEU A 228 15.86 22.68 -5.42
CA LEU A 228 15.04 21.48 -5.40
C LEU A 228 15.88 20.31 -4.90
N ARG A 229 15.27 19.49 -4.04
CA ARG A 229 15.84 18.22 -3.59
C ARG A 229 14.84 17.10 -3.83
N CYS A 230 15.34 15.95 -4.26
CA CYS A 230 14.55 14.75 -4.45
C CYS A 230 15.25 13.53 -3.88
N PHE A 231 14.52 12.43 -3.70
CA PHE A 231 15.09 11.16 -3.29
C PHE A 231 14.30 10.00 -3.91
N VAL A 232 14.94 8.83 -3.96
CA VAL A 232 14.28 7.58 -4.33
C VAL A 232 13.81 6.90 -3.06
N THR A 233 12.52 6.59 -2.99
CA THR A 233 11.90 6.02 -1.79
C THR A 233 12.56 4.68 -1.41
N LEU A 234 12.94 4.49 -0.14
CA LEU A 234 13.45 3.21 0.41
C LEU A 234 14.71 2.63 -0.31
N GLN A 235 15.47 3.42 -1.07
CA GLN A 235 16.69 2.97 -1.73
C GLN A 235 17.87 3.91 -1.45
N PRO A 236 19.10 3.36 -1.33
CA PRO A 236 20.31 4.18 -1.27
C PRO A 236 20.52 4.93 -2.58
N ALA A 237 21.25 6.05 -2.52
CA ALA A 237 21.53 6.92 -3.66
C ALA A 237 22.42 6.21 -4.69
N VAL A 238 21.80 5.51 -5.64
CA VAL A 238 22.45 5.03 -6.86
C VAL A 238 22.42 6.17 -7.88
N PRO A 239 23.49 6.41 -8.67
CA PRO A 239 23.45 7.38 -9.75
C PRO A 239 22.37 7.00 -10.77
N GLU A 240 21.30 7.81 -10.83
CA GLU A 240 20.22 7.67 -11.81
C GLU A 240 19.99 9.02 -12.51
N GLN A 241 19.52 8.97 -13.76
CA GLN A 241 19.11 10.16 -14.49
C GLN A 241 17.60 10.36 -14.38
N PHE A 242 17.21 11.57 -14.01
CA PHE A 242 15.83 12.02 -13.92
C PHE A 242 15.58 13.13 -14.94
N GLU A 243 14.30 13.32 -15.25
CA GLU A 243 13.81 14.42 -16.06
C GLU A 243 13.02 15.36 -15.16
N LEU A 244 13.53 16.57 -14.99
CA LEU A 244 12.82 17.67 -14.34
C LEU A 244 12.06 18.46 -15.40
N ARG A 245 10.78 18.68 -15.18
CA ARG A 245 10.02 19.69 -15.94
C ARG A 245 9.54 20.77 -14.99
N TYR A 246 9.49 21.99 -15.48
CA TYR A 246 8.82 23.07 -14.78
C TYR A 246 7.99 23.90 -15.73
N GLU A 247 6.93 24.48 -15.20
CA GLU A 247 6.04 25.40 -15.91
C GLU A 247 5.48 26.47 -14.96
N LEU A 248 5.39 27.69 -15.44
CA LEU A 248 4.65 28.77 -14.79
C LEU A 248 3.15 28.48 -14.86
N LEU A 249 2.44 28.54 -13.72
CA LEU A 249 1.03 28.17 -13.64
C LEU A 249 0.08 29.22 -14.26
N ASP A 250 0.36 30.51 -14.05
CA ASP A 250 -0.54 31.60 -14.46
C ASP A 250 0.16 32.62 -15.40
N PRO A 251 0.59 32.21 -16.61
CA PRO A 251 1.24 33.11 -17.56
C PRO A 251 0.25 34.12 -18.15
N GLN A 252 0.53 35.40 -17.97
CA GLN A 252 -0.28 36.53 -18.46
C GLN A 252 0.29 37.16 -19.74
N THR A 253 1.61 37.02 -19.98
CA THR A 253 2.29 37.62 -21.13
C THR A 253 2.91 36.57 -22.04
N ARG A 254 3.14 36.90 -23.32
CA ARG A 254 3.84 35.99 -24.27
C ARG A 254 5.21 35.55 -23.76
N GLN A 255 5.92 36.41 -23.04
CA GLN A 255 7.21 36.09 -22.44
C GLN A 255 7.06 35.10 -21.28
N GLU A 256 5.99 35.22 -20.50
CA GLU A 256 5.66 34.28 -19.41
C GLU A 256 5.32 32.88 -19.92
N TYR A 257 4.73 32.74 -21.11
CA TYR A 257 4.54 31.42 -21.73
C TYR A 257 5.85 30.69 -22.06
N MET A 258 6.99 31.41 -22.10
CA MET A 258 8.32 30.80 -22.29
C MET A 258 8.91 30.29 -20.97
N GLN A 259 8.28 30.54 -19.82
CA GLN A 259 8.71 30.09 -18.49
C GLN A 259 8.35 28.62 -18.24
N ARG A 260 8.86 27.76 -19.13
CA ARG A 260 8.74 26.31 -19.03
C ARG A 260 9.97 25.65 -19.64
N ALA A 261 10.45 24.57 -19.03
CA ALA A 261 11.52 23.77 -19.63
C ALA A 261 11.48 22.32 -19.16
N THR A 262 12.22 21.49 -19.89
CA THR A 262 12.54 20.11 -19.52
C THR A 262 14.06 19.98 -19.45
N VAL A 263 14.58 19.50 -18.32
CA VAL A 263 16.01 19.46 -18.01
C VAL A 263 16.38 18.06 -17.51
N PRO A 264 17.37 17.39 -18.12
CA PRO A 264 17.91 16.15 -17.57
C PRO A 264 18.74 16.47 -16.32
N VAL A 265 18.52 15.75 -15.24
CA VAL A 265 19.24 15.92 -13.96
C VAL A 265 19.78 14.57 -13.49
N ALA A 266 21.09 14.51 -13.19
CA ALA A 266 21.77 13.31 -12.71
C ALA A 266 22.05 13.35 -11.20
N ALA A 267 21.63 14.42 -10.53
CA ALA A 267 21.81 14.63 -9.10
C ALA A 267 20.45 14.76 -8.41
N CYS A 268 20.41 14.37 -7.13
CA CYS A 268 19.21 14.50 -6.28
C CYS A 268 19.03 15.89 -5.67
N ALA A 269 19.90 16.85 -6.01
CA ALA A 269 19.81 18.25 -5.62
C ALA A 269 20.23 19.13 -6.79
N PHE A 270 19.43 20.13 -7.13
CA PHE A 270 19.67 21.02 -8.26
C PHE A 270 18.89 22.34 -8.13
N ASP A 271 19.44 23.40 -8.73
CA ASP A 271 18.83 24.72 -8.73
C ASP A 271 18.25 25.05 -10.11
N VAL A 272 17.04 25.63 -10.12
CA VAL A 272 16.44 26.22 -11.32
C VAL A 272 16.50 27.74 -11.19
N ARG A 273 17.29 28.38 -12.05
CA ARG A 273 17.56 29.83 -12.03
C ARG A 273 16.73 30.58 -13.08
N ASN A 274 16.76 31.91 -12.99
CA ASN A 274 16.11 32.83 -13.94
C ASN A 274 14.58 32.70 -14.00
N LEU A 275 13.98 32.35 -12.87
CA LEU A 275 12.54 32.35 -12.69
C LEU A 275 12.04 33.77 -12.42
N LEU A 276 10.80 34.04 -12.77
CA LEU A 276 10.16 35.32 -12.50
C LEU A 276 9.82 35.43 -11.02
N PRO A 277 10.04 36.61 -10.40
CA PRO A 277 9.71 36.84 -9.00
C PRO A 277 8.20 36.97 -8.78
N ASN A 278 7.75 36.62 -7.57
CA ASN A 278 6.34 36.63 -7.17
C ASN A 278 5.42 35.82 -8.11
N ARG A 279 5.88 34.63 -8.53
CA ARG A 279 5.17 33.76 -9.47
C ARG A 279 5.14 32.31 -8.97
N SER A 280 4.07 31.60 -9.30
CA SER A 280 3.86 30.20 -8.91
C SER A 280 4.26 29.26 -10.03
N TYR A 281 5.19 28.36 -9.73
CA TYR A 281 5.70 27.36 -10.66
C TYR A 281 5.34 25.96 -10.20
N LYS A 282 4.97 25.12 -11.15
CA LYS A 282 4.84 23.67 -10.94
C LYS A 282 6.07 22.98 -11.46
N PHE A 283 6.70 22.20 -10.59
CA PHE A 283 7.83 21.34 -10.87
C PHE A 283 7.34 19.90 -10.89
N THR A 284 7.84 19.11 -11.83
CA THR A 284 7.54 17.68 -11.92
C THR A 284 8.81 16.89 -12.16
N ILE A 285 8.93 15.73 -11.53
CA ILE A 285 10.10 14.86 -11.66
C ILE A 285 9.68 13.42 -11.98
N LYS A 286 10.39 12.81 -12.93
CA LYS A 286 10.28 11.39 -13.26
C LYS A 286 11.63 10.84 -13.67
N ARG A 287 11.74 9.52 -13.87
CA ARG A 287 12.94 8.94 -14.46
C ARG A 287 13.04 9.29 -15.93
N VAL A 288 14.26 9.38 -16.44
CA VAL A 288 14.47 9.44 -17.89
C VAL A 288 13.95 8.14 -18.50
N GLU A 289 13.24 8.26 -19.62
CA GLU A 289 12.71 7.10 -20.32
C GLU A 289 13.86 6.25 -20.89
N GLY A 290 14.10 5.10 -20.25
CA GLY A 290 15.05 4.11 -20.72
C GLY A 290 14.43 3.16 -21.75
N CYS A 291 15.25 2.60 -22.64
CA CYS A 291 14.79 1.63 -23.64
C CYS A 291 14.06 0.42 -23.01
N MET A 292 14.44 0.05 -21.78
CA MET A 292 13.88 -1.05 -21.00
C MET A 292 12.59 -0.71 -20.21
N LEU A 293 12.17 0.57 -20.18
CA LEU A 293 10.99 0.99 -19.42
C LEU A 293 9.71 0.42 -20.05
N VAL A 294 8.86 -0.21 -19.25
CA VAL A 294 7.57 -0.79 -19.72
C VAL A 294 6.34 -0.14 -19.12
N TYR A 295 6.43 0.41 -17.92
CA TYR A 295 5.30 1.06 -17.27
C TYR A 295 5.79 2.13 -16.31
N GLU A 296 5.36 3.38 -16.52
CA GLU A 296 5.66 4.51 -15.64
C GLU A 296 4.42 5.40 -15.52
N PRO A 297 3.60 5.19 -14.48
CA PRO A 297 2.42 6.02 -14.23
C PRO A 297 2.76 7.26 -13.39
N TRP A 298 3.89 7.24 -12.67
CA TRP A 298 4.17 8.19 -11.61
C TRP A 298 5.00 9.39 -12.08
N LEU A 299 4.49 10.56 -11.70
CA LEU A 299 5.14 11.85 -11.85
C LEU A 299 4.91 12.59 -10.53
N ASP A 300 5.95 12.76 -9.70
CA ASP A 300 5.78 13.58 -8.50
C ASP A 300 5.80 15.05 -8.90
N SER A 301 4.97 15.86 -8.24
CA SER A 301 4.86 17.28 -8.51
C SER A 301 4.94 18.11 -7.24
N LEU A 302 5.57 19.28 -7.37
CA LEU A 302 5.74 20.26 -6.32
C LEU A 302 5.42 21.64 -6.89
N THR A 303 4.59 22.41 -6.19
CA THR A 303 4.34 23.81 -6.52
C THR A 303 5.11 24.70 -5.56
N LEU A 304 5.89 25.63 -6.10
CA LEU A 304 6.61 26.64 -5.30
C LEU A 304 6.33 28.04 -5.85
N GLN A 305 6.21 29.00 -4.95
CA GLN A 305 6.05 30.41 -5.29
C GLN A 305 7.35 31.16 -5.03
N THR A 306 7.88 31.82 -6.06
CA THR A 306 9.06 32.68 -5.94
C THR A 306 8.75 33.92 -5.09
N ARG A 307 9.76 34.42 -4.39
CA ARG A 307 9.60 35.58 -3.49
C ARG A 307 9.44 36.86 -4.31
N PRO A 308 8.70 37.86 -3.81
CA PRO A 308 8.65 39.17 -4.44
C PRO A 308 10.02 39.83 -4.43
N ARG A 309 10.27 40.71 -5.41
CA ARG A 309 11.45 41.57 -5.35
C ARG A 309 11.33 42.50 -4.13
N PRO A 310 12.44 42.77 -3.42
CA PRO A 310 12.46 43.90 -2.50
C PRO A 310 12.03 45.16 -3.26
N PRO A 311 11.28 46.07 -2.63
CA PRO A 311 11.01 47.37 -3.23
C PRO A 311 12.35 48.05 -3.55
N GLU A 312 12.52 48.52 -4.78
CA GLU A 312 13.64 49.38 -5.12
C GLU A 312 13.56 50.61 -4.21
N GLY A 313 14.46 50.70 -3.24
CA GLY A 313 14.63 51.91 -2.44
C GLY A 313 15.05 53.06 -3.37
N PRO A 314 14.73 54.32 -3.02
CA PRO A 314 15.16 55.46 -3.82
C PRO A 314 16.68 55.42 -3.98
N ALA A 315 17.16 55.59 -5.22
CA ALA A 315 18.58 55.70 -5.52
C ALA A 315 19.22 56.78 -4.64
N PRO A 316 20.39 56.55 -4.03
CA PRO A 316 21.08 57.58 -3.26
C PRO A 316 21.42 58.77 -4.18
N PRO A 317 21.39 60.00 -3.63
CA PRO A 317 21.47 61.25 -4.38
C PRO A 317 22.78 61.46 -5.14
#